data_AF-A0AAE8STS8-F1
#
_entry.id   AF-A0AAE8STS8-F1
#
_cell.length_a   1.000
_cell.length_b   1.000
_cell.length_c   1.000
_cell.angle_alpha   90.00
_cell.angle_beta   90.00
_cell.angle_gamma   90.00
#
_symmetry.space_group_name_H-M   'P 1'
#
loop_
_entity.id
_entity.type
_entity.pdbx_description
1 polymer ?
#
loop_
_entity_poly.entity_id
_entity_poly.type
_entity_poly.pdbx_seq_one_letter_code
_entity_poly.pdbx_strand_id
1 'polypeptide(L)'
;MTISHTGIIVTKAALADVTAWYLKALAPLGYKKVYDTEGVSVGLGDKENDADWYITVKEGPAAPGSHTAFAVDNRASVDAFYKAALADAEVTGAKDNGPPGVRADYHSNYYAAFVIDPVGNNIEVLCEVDPEE
;
A
#
# COMPACT_ATOMS: atom_id res chain seq x y z
N MET A 1 -12.93 11.45 -4.46
CA MET A 1 -12.41 10.75 -3.28
C MET A 1 -12.92 11.49 -2.04
N THR A 2 -13.59 10.83 -1.09
CA THR A 2 -14.11 11.47 0.14
C THR A 2 -13.01 11.70 1.19
N ILE A 3 -11.92 10.92 1.10
CA ILE A 3 -10.66 11.13 1.81
C ILE A 3 -9.71 11.86 0.85
N SER A 4 -9.04 12.93 1.29
CA SER A 4 -8.07 13.64 0.44
C SER A 4 -6.69 12.99 0.49
N HIS A 5 -6.24 12.61 1.69
CA HIS A 5 -4.97 11.92 1.89
C HIS A 5 -4.97 11.25 3.27
N THR A 6 -4.12 10.24 3.40
CA THR A 6 -3.82 9.56 4.66
C THR A 6 -2.37 9.06 4.61
N GLY A 7 -1.92 8.33 5.63
CA GLY A 7 -0.57 7.80 5.64
C GLY A 7 -0.22 7.04 6.90
N ILE A 8 1.04 6.65 6.96
CA ILE A 8 1.64 5.96 8.10
C ILE A 8 2.74 6.78 8.72
N ILE A 9 3.05 6.43 9.96
CA ILE A 9 4.14 7.01 10.73
C ILE A 9 5.28 5.99 10.80
N VAL A 10 6.48 6.45 10.48
CA VAL A 10 7.71 5.65 10.54
C VAL A 10 8.78 6.35 11.37
N THR A 11 9.78 5.60 11.80
CA THR A 11 11.00 6.19 12.35
C THR A 11 11.84 6.79 11.23
N LYS A 12 12.73 7.74 11.56
CA LYS A 12 13.65 8.32 10.57
C LYS A 12 14.52 7.26 9.89
N ALA A 13 14.96 6.25 10.63
CA ALA A 13 15.78 5.16 10.11
C ALA A 13 15.04 4.28 9.10
N ALA A 14 13.72 4.12 9.26
CA ALA A 14 12.90 3.28 8.38
C ALA A 14 12.41 4.01 7.11
N LEU A 15 12.48 5.35 7.07
CA LEU A 15 11.86 6.14 5.99
C LEU A 15 12.29 5.69 4.59
N ALA A 16 13.59 5.51 4.36
CA ALA A 16 14.12 5.16 3.04
C ALA A 16 13.64 3.77 2.58
N ASP A 17 13.77 2.77 3.45
CA ASP A 17 13.44 1.38 3.12
C ASP A 17 11.93 1.18 2.95
N VAL A 18 11.12 1.79 3.82
CA VAL A 18 9.66 1.76 3.72
C VAL A 18 9.18 2.47 2.46
N THR A 19 9.76 3.63 2.14
CA THR A 19 9.45 4.35 0.90
C THR A 19 9.76 3.51 -0.34
N ALA A 20 10.93 2.87 -0.38
CA ALA A 20 11.31 2.00 -1.50
C ALA A 20 10.35 0.82 -1.65
N TRP A 21 9.95 0.20 -0.54
CA TRP A 21 8.96 -0.87 -0.55
C TRP A 21 7.61 -0.40 -1.10
N TYR A 22 7.06 0.73 -0.62
CA TYR A 22 5.78 1.25 -1.11
C TYR A 22 5.83 1.64 -2.58
N LEU A 23 6.93 2.22 -3.06
CA LEU A 23 7.09 2.53 -4.48
C LEU A 23 7.08 1.26 -5.34
N LYS A 24 7.67 0.16 -4.87
CA LYS A 24 7.64 -1.13 -5.57
C LYS A 24 6.26 -1.76 -5.50
N ALA A 25 5.66 -1.81 -4.31
CA ALA A 25 4.37 -2.44 -4.06
C ALA A 25 3.23 -1.76 -4.83
N LEU A 26 3.21 -0.42 -4.85
CA LEU A 26 2.15 0.38 -5.47
C LEU A 26 2.43 0.78 -6.93
N ALA A 27 3.61 0.47 -7.48
CA ALA A 27 3.89 0.70 -8.91
C ALA A 27 2.83 0.11 -9.87
N PRO A 28 2.24 -1.08 -9.63
CA PRO A 28 1.17 -1.63 -10.47
C PRO A 28 -0.14 -0.83 -10.45
N LEU A 29 -0.31 0.06 -9.46
CA LEU A 29 -1.44 0.98 -9.33
C LEU A 29 -1.12 2.36 -9.95
N GLY A 30 0.09 2.54 -10.49
CA GLY A 30 0.54 3.80 -11.07
C GLY A 30 1.17 4.78 -10.08
N TYR A 31 1.29 4.40 -8.80
CA TYR A 31 1.83 5.27 -7.75
C TYR A 31 3.29 5.59 -7.99
N LYS A 32 3.63 6.87 -7.79
CA LYS A 32 4.99 7.41 -7.88
C LYS A 32 5.25 8.34 -6.71
N LYS A 33 6.52 8.72 -6.55
CA LYS A 33 6.88 9.79 -5.62
C LYS A 33 6.42 11.13 -6.19
N VAL A 34 5.52 11.80 -5.46
CA VAL A 34 4.97 13.11 -5.83
C VAL A 34 5.62 14.21 -4.98
N TYR A 35 5.78 13.98 -3.68
CA TYR A 35 6.45 14.90 -2.76
C TYR A 35 7.58 14.19 -2.01
N ASP A 36 8.68 14.91 -1.78
CA ASP A 36 9.81 14.44 -0.99
C ASP A 36 10.32 15.61 -0.12
N THR A 37 9.97 15.59 1.15
CA THR A 37 10.54 16.49 2.15
C THR A 37 11.62 15.72 2.88
N GLU A 38 12.88 16.00 2.53
CA GLU A 38 14.03 15.23 2.94
C GLU A 38 14.05 14.95 4.46
N GLY A 39 14.02 13.67 4.82
CA GLY A 39 14.06 13.21 6.21
C GLY A 39 12.81 13.49 7.05
N VAL A 40 11.75 14.03 6.46
CA VAL A 40 10.49 14.38 7.15
C VAL A 40 9.32 13.57 6.63
N SER A 41 9.08 13.56 5.31
CA SER A 41 7.89 12.91 4.74
C SER A 41 8.06 12.66 3.26
N VAL A 42 7.52 11.54 2.78
CA VAL A 42 7.37 11.24 1.35
C VAL A 42 5.90 11.09 1.03
N GLY A 43 5.42 11.79 0.01
CA GLY A 43 4.06 11.69 -0.51
C GLY A 43 4.05 10.91 -1.82
N LEU A 44 3.23 9.86 -1.88
CA LEU A 44 3.01 9.04 -3.07
C LEU A 44 1.61 9.29 -3.62
N GLY A 45 1.47 9.16 -4.94
CA GLY A 45 0.19 9.29 -5.63
C GLY A 45 0.26 8.76 -7.06
N ASP A 46 -0.90 8.47 -7.63
CA ASP A 46 -1.08 8.01 -9.01
C ASP A 46 -1.20 9.17 -10.03
N LYS A 47 -1.32 10.40 -9.54
CA LYS A 47 -1.47 11.64 -10.32
C LYS A 47 -0.34 12.62 -10.07
N GLU A 48 -0.06 13.44 -11.08
CA GLU A 48 0.93 14.50 -10.94
C GLU A 48 0.46 15.57 -9.95
N ASN A 49 1.33 15.94 -9.00
CA ASN A 49 1.09 16.96 -7.98
C ASN A 49 -0.12 16.67 -7.06
N ASP A 50 -0.51 15.41 -6.92
CA ASP A 50 -1.60 14.98 -6.04
C ASP A 50 -1.18 13.69 -5.32
N ALA A 51 -0.74 13.84 -4.06
CA ALA A 51 -0.34 12.72 -3.22
C ALA A 51 -1.45 12.45 -2.20
N ASP A 52 -1.90 11.20 -2.15
CA ASP A 52 -2.93 10.72 -1.23
C ASP A 52 -2.38 9.73 -0.17
N TRP A 53 -1.16 9.23 -0.36
CA TRP A 53 -0.49 8.31 0.57
C TRP A 53 0.83 8.86 1.09
N TYR A 54 0.91 9.13 2.39
CA TYR A 54 2.09 9.71 3.02
C TYR A 54 2.83 8.72 3.93
N ILE A 55 4.15 8.77 3.88
CA ILE A 55 5.06 8.09 4.80
C ILE A 55 5.78 9.18 5.58
N THR A 56 5.38 9.38 6.83
CA THR A 56 5.79 10.54 7.64
C THR A 56 6.66 10.13 8.82
N VAL A 57 7.78 10.83 9.02
CA VAL A 57 8.65 10.63 10.17
C VAL A 57 8.06 11.28 11.41
N LYS A 58 8.01 10.54 12.52
CA LYS A 58 7.70 11.09 13.84
C LYS A 58 8.66 10.50 14.88
N GLU A 59 9.03 11.30 15.88
CA GLU A 59 9.77 10.79 17.03
C GLU A 59 8.87 9.95 17.93
N GLY A 60 9.36 8.77 18.35
CA GLY A 60 8.63 7.80 19.14
C GLY A 60 8.53 6.43 18.46
N PRO A 61 7.90 5.44 19.12
CA PRO A 61 7.68 4.14 18.52
C PRO A 61 6.77 4.27 17.30
N ALA A 62 7.05 3.49 16.25
CA ALA A 62 6.10 3.28 15.16
C ALA A 62 4.77 2.78 15.75
N ALA A 63 3.65 3.13 15.11
CA ALA A 63 2.32 2.67 15.48
C ALA A 63 1.85 1.61 14.47
N PRO A 64 2.30 0.33 14.61
CA PRO A 64 1.89 -0.74 13.72
C PRO A 64 0.41 -1.07 13.88
N GLY A 65 -0.12 -1.84 12.93
CA GLY A 65 -1.48 -2.37 12.99
C GLY A 65 -2.55 -1.47 12.40
N SER A 66 -2.18 -0.42 11.65
CA SER A 66 -3.16 0.24 10.79
C SER A 66 -3.61 -0.72 9.68
N HIS A 67 -4.80 -0.48 9.15
CA HIS A 67 -5.32 -1.18 7.99
C HIS A 67 -5.73 -0.13 6.95
N THR A 68 -5.23 -0.27 5.73
CA THR A 68 -5.54 0.65 4.63
C THR A 68 -5.68 -0.13 3.34
N ALA A 69 -6.70 0.23 2.57
CA ALA A 69 -7.12 -0.46 1.38
C ALA A 69 -7.07 0.50 0.17
N PHE A 70 -6.43 0.07 -0.92
CA PHE A 70 -6.38 0.78 -2.19
C PHE A 70 -7.36 0.13 -3.16
N ALA A 71 -8.34 0.89 -3.63
CA ALA A 71 -9.29 0.42 -4.63
C ALA A 71 -8.69 0.50 -6.03
N VAL A 72 -8.92 -0.54 -6.84
CA VAL A 72 -8.53 -0.63 -8.25
C VAL A 72 -9.68 -1.16 -9.09
N ASP A 73 -9.69 -0.82 -10.37
CA ASP A 73 -10.78 -1.20 -11.28
C ASP A 73 -10.54 -2.55 -12.00
N ASN A 74 -9.50 -3.28 -11.61
CA ASN A 74 -9.20 -4.58 -12.22
C ASN A 74 -8.47 -5.54 -11.26
N ARG A 75 -8.77 -6.84 -11.38
CA ARG A 75 -8.17 -7.89 -10.54
C ARG A 75 -6.67 -8.11 -10.82
N ALA A 76 -6.21 -7.82 -12.02
CA ALA A 76 -4.79 -7.98 -12.37
C ALA A 76 -3.88 -7.00 -11.60
N SER A 77 -4.36 -5.80 -11.27
CA SER A 77 -3.65 -4.85 -10.40
C SER A 77 -3.52 -5.39 -8.97
N VAL A 78 -4.53 -6.11 -8.46
CA VAL A 78 -4.46 -6.79 -7.16
C VAL A 78 -3.38 -7.88 -7.17
N ASP A 79 -3.37 -8.73 -8.20
CA ASP A 79 -2.35 -9.77 -8.39
C ASP A 79 -0.93 -9.19 -8.50
N ALA A 80 -0.80 -8.10 -9.27
CA ALA A 80 0.48 -7.46 -9.51
C ALA A 80 1.02 -6.77 -8.25
N PHE A 81 0.16 -6.09 -7.49
CA PHE A 81 0.50 -5.55 -6.16
C PHE A 81 1.05 -6.65 -5.26
N TYR A 82 0.32 -7.76 -5.11
CA TYR A 82 0.71 -8.84 -4.20
C TYR A 82 2.08 -9.42 -4.55
N LYS A 83 2.32 -9.69 -5.84
CA LYS A 83 3.62 -10.17 -6.33
C LYS A 83 4.73 -9.15 -6.08
N ALA A 84 4.49 -7.88 -6.36
CA ALA A 84 5.49 -6.83 -6.19
C ALA A 84 5.85 -6.58 -4.71
N ALA A 85 4.84 -6.58 -3.83
CA ALA A 85 4.96 -6.35 -2.41
C ALA A 85 5.76 -7.45 -1.68
N LEU A 86 5.64 -8.71 -2.13
CA LEU A 86 6.33 -9.85 -1.52
C LEU A 86 7.64 -10.25 -2.22
N ALA A 87 8.01 -9.61 -3.33
CA ALA A 87 9.17 -10.00 -4.12
C ALA A 87 10.50 -9.99 -3.33
N ASP A 88 10.64 -9.07 -2.36
CA ASP A 88 11.83 -8.97 -1.49
C ASP A 88 11.45 -9.13 -0.01
N ALA A 89 10.46 -9.98 0.29
CA ALA A 89 9.91 -10.16 1.65
C ALA A 89 11.00 -10.48 2.70
N GLU A 90 12.02 -11.27 2.34
CA GLU A 90 13.11 -11.62 3.26
C GLU A 90 13.99 -10.41 3.65
N VAL A 91 14.15 -9.45 2.74
CA VAL A 91 14.97 -8.25 2.96
C VAL A 91 14.16 -7.17 3.67
N THR A 92 12.92 -6.99 3.24
CA THR A 92 12.05 -5.89 3.68
C THR A 92 11.26 -6.22 4.94
N GLY A 93 11.13 -7.50 5.30
CA GLY A 93 10.31 -7.95 6.42
C GLY A 93 8.81 -7.93 6.15
N ALA A 94 8.38 -7.62 4.92
CA ALA A 94 7.00 -7.73 4.48
C ALA A 94 6.52 -9.19 4.52
N LYS A 95 5.23 -9.42 4.80
CA LYS A 95 4.68 -10.78 4.99
C LYS A 95 3.35 -10.95 4.29
N ASP A 96 3.14 -12.15 3.75
CA ASP A 96 1.80 -12.55 3.30
C ASP A 96 0.80 -12.46 4.47
N ASN A 97 -0.39 -11.92 4.17
CA ASN A 97 -1.52 -11.86 5.09
C ASN A 97 -2.82 -12.32 4.41
N GLY A 98 -2.77 -12.81 3.18
CA GLY A 98 -3.92 -13.22 2.39
C GLY A 98 -3.67 -13.09 0.90
N PRO A 99 -3.49 -14.21 0.17
CA PRO A 99 -3.22 -14.17 -1.27
C PRO A 99 -4.42 -13.63 -2.07
N PRO A 100 -4.20 -13.15 -3.30
CA PRO A 100 -5.25 -12.64 -4.18
C PRO A 100 -6.40 -13.65 -4.31
N GLY A 101 -7.62 -13.18 -4.08
CA GLY A 101 -8.81 -14.03 -4.18
C GLY A 101 -10.09 -13.33 -3.80
N VAL A 102 -11.21 -13.94 -4.18
CA VAL A 102 -12.55 -13.48 -3.79
C VAL A 102 -12.74 -13.69 -2.29
N ARG A 103 -13.24 -12.66 -1.59
CA ARG A 103 -13.64 -12.71 -0.18
C ARG A 103 -15.15 -12.89 -0.12
N ALA A 104 -15.59 -14.13 -0.36
CA ALA A 104 -17.01 -14.48 -0.46
C ALA A 104 -17.81 -14.16 0.82
N ASP A 105 -17.15 -14.11 1.98
CA ASP A 105 -17.75 -13.72 3.25
C ASP A 105 -18.11 -12.22 3.31
N TYR A 106 -17.54 -11.38 2.42
CA TYR A 106 -17.88 -9.96 2.30
C TYR A 106 -18.96 -9.77 1.24
N HIS A 107 -18.65 -10.10 -0.02
CA HIS A 107 -19.58 -10.30 -1.13
C HIS A 107 -18.85 -10.90 -2.36
N SER A 108 -19.62 -11.32 -3.37
CA SER A 108 -19.12 -12.10 -4.53
C SER A 108 -18.07 -11.38 -5.39
N ASN A 109 -18.10 -10.05 -5.42
CA ASN A 109 -17.22 -9.25 -6.28
C ASN A 109 -15.98 -8.72 -5.55
N TYR A 110 -15.87 -8.91 -4.23
CA TYR A 110 -14.75 -8.41 -3.43
C TYR A 110 -13.48 -9.24 -3.68
N TYR A 111 -12.68 -8.87 -4.67
CA TYR A 111 -11.42 -9.52 -4.99
C TYR A 111 -10.26 -8.74 -4.38
N ALA A 112 -9.54 -9.32 -3.43
CA ALA A 112 -8.53 -8.59 -2.66
C ALA A 112 -7.26 -9.41 -2.41
N ALA A 113 -6.19 -8.72 -2.05
CA ALA A 113 -4.95 -9.29 -1.51
C ALA A 113 -4.45 -8.46 -0.33
N PHE A 114 -3.82 -9.12 0.63
CA PHE A 114 -3.34 -8.51 1.87
C PHE A 114 -1.86 -8.80 2.10
N VAL A 115 -1.11 -7.76 2.46
CA VAL A 115 0.31 -7.86 2.81
C VAL A 115 0.58 -7.04 4.06
N ILE A 116 1.27 -7.64 5.03
CA ILE A 116 1.84 -6.87 6.14
C ILE A 116 3.07 -6.13 5.62
N ASP A 117 3.07 -4.80 5.74
CA ASP A 117 4.18 -3.94 5.32
C ASP A 117 5.42 -4.13 6.24
N PRO A 118 6.59 -3.55 5.87
CA PRO A 118 7.82 -3.63 6.65
C PRO A 118 7.73 -3.13 8.10
N VAL A 119 6.70 -2.34 8.43
CA VAL A 119 6.51 -1.73 9.76
C VAL A 119 5.24 -2.23 10.47
N GLY A 120 4.61 -3.29 9.98
CA GLY A 120 3.53 -4.00 10.64
C GLY A 120 2.11 -3.50 10.35
N ASN A 121 1.87 -2.75 9.28
CA ASN A 121 0.51 -2.36 8.85
C ASN A 121 -0.07 -3.36 7.86
N ASN A 122 -1.38 -3.58 7.90
CA ASN A 122 -2.10 -4.45 6.98
C ASN A 122 -2.53 -3.66 5.73
N ILE A 123 -1.80 -3.83 4.64
CA ILE A 123 -2.06 -3.17 3.36
C ILE A 123 -2.88 -4.09 2.48
N GLU A 124 -4.00 -3.55 2.01
CA GLU A 124 -4.93 -4.22 1.12
C GLU A 124 -4.97 -3.51 -0.23
N VAL A 125 -5.11 -4.31 -1.30
CA VAL A 125 -5.59 -3.82 -2.59
C VAL A 125 -6.80 -4.64 -2.98
N LEU A 126 -7.88 -3.97 -3.35
CA LEU A 126 -9.15 -4.60 -3.71
C LEU A 126 -9.68 -4.11 -5.06
N CYS A 127 -10.39 -5.01 -5.74
CA CYS A 127 -11.22 -4.74 -6.90
C CYS A 127 -12.64 -5.23 -6.57
N GLU A 128 -13.62 -4.35 -6.69
CA GLU A 128 -15.05 -4.67 -6.50
C GLU A 128 -15.83 -4.63 -7.82
N VAL A 129 -15.17 -4.32 -8.94
CA VAL A 129 -15.78 -4.30 -10.27
C VAL A 129 -16.30 -5.69 -10.60
N ASP A 130 -17.54 -5.73 -11.08
CA ASP A 130 -18.15 -6.96 -11.55
C ASP A 130 -17.39 -7.46 -12.80
N PRO A 131 -16.86 -8.69 -12.81
CA PRO A 131 -16.19 -9.22 -14.00
C PRO A 131 -17.14 -9.40 -15.21
N GLU A 132 -18.46 -9.30 -15.03
CA GLU A 132 -19.47 -9.47 -16.07
C GLU A 132 -19.98 -8.14 -16.67
N GLU A 133 -19.56 -6.98 -16.15
CA GLU A 133 -19.83 -5.64 -16.71
C GLU A 133 -18.66 -5.12 -17.58
#